data_AF-A0A960P8K4-F1
#
_entry.id   AF-A0A960P8K4-F1
#
_cell.length_a   1.000
_cell.length_b   1.000
_cell.length_c   1.000
_cell.angle_alpha   90.00
_cell.angle_beta   90.00
_cell.angle_gamma   90.00
#
_symmetry.space_group_name_H-M   'P 1'
#
loop_
_entity.id
_entity.type
_entity.pdbx_description
1 polymer ?
#
loop_
_entity_poly.entity_id
_entity_poly.type
_entity_poly.pdbx_seq_one_letter_code
_entity_poly.pdbx_strand_id
1 'polypeptide(L)' 'MHLIARRSLAHTVGAYVALTKPRIIELLLVTTLPTMVVAEQGLPSLGLMVATLVGGTLAAGGANA' A
#
# COMPACT_ATOMS: atom_id res chain seq x y z
N MET A 1 -5.38 37.98 -12.57
CA MET A 1 -6.66 37.49 -12.03
C MET A 1 -6.56 35.97 -11.89
N HIS A 2 -6.12 35.49 -10.72
CA HIS A 2 -5.90 34.07 -10.44
C HIS A 2 -7.27 33.36 -10.34
N LEU A 3 -7.64 32.58 -11.34
CA LEU A 3 -8.77 31.65 -11.22
C LEU A 3 -8.38 30.55 -10.24
N ILE A 4 -8.95 30.61 -9.03
CA ILE A 4 -8.86 29.56 -8.03
C ILE A 4 -9.55 28.33 -8.63
N ALA A 5 -8.74 27.44 -9.23
CA ALA A 5 -9.19 26.14 -9.66
C ALA A 5 -9.79 25.43 -8.45
N ARG A 6 -11.05 25.01 -8.54
CA ARG A 6 -11.68 24.15 -7.54
C ARG A 6 -10.83 22.87 -7.47
N ARG A 7 -9.90 22.78 -6.52
CA ARG A 7 -9.06 21.60 -6.34
C ARG A 7 -10.00 20.47 -5.93
N SER A 8 -10.32 19.60 -6.89
CA SER A 8 -11.16 18.43 -6.64
C SER A 8 -10.53 17.59 -5.53
N LEU A 9 -11.31 17.16 -4.55
CA LEU A 9 -10.83 16.27 -3.47
C LEU A 9 -10.14 15.03 -4.05
N ALA A 10 -10.63 14.51 -5.18
CA ALA A 10 -10.02 13.39 -5.89
C ALA A 10 -8.59 13.69 -6.36
N HIS A 11 -8.30 14.93 -6.76
CA HIS A 11 -6.95 15.34 -7.17
C HIS A 11 -5.99 15.40 -5.98
N THR A 12 -6.46 15.88 -4.82
CA THR A 12 -5.66 15.89 -3.59
C THR A 12 -5.37 14.46 -3.11
N VAL A 13 -6.39 13.59 -3.06
CA VAL A 13 -6.22 12.19 -2.68
C VAL A 13 -5.28 11.47 -3.65
N GLY A 14 -5.46 11.66 -4.96
CA GLY A 14 -4.59 11.08 -5.97
C GLY A 14 -3.13 11.54 -5.83
N ALA A 15 -2.90 12.81 -5.46
CA ALA A 15 -1.55 13.30 -5.19
C ALA A 15 -0.91 12.62 -3.98
N TYR A 16 -1.65 12.41 -2.88
CA TYR A 16 -1.15 11.67 -1.71
C TYR A 16 -0.87 10.20 -2.04
N VAL A 17 -1.72 9.54 -2.83
CA VAL A 17 -1.49 8.15 -3.27
C VAL A 17 -0.27 8.05 -4.20
N ALA A 18 -0.03 9.05 -5.05
CA ALA A 18 1.15 9.05 -5.91
C ALA A 18 2.46 9.15 -5.11
N LEU A 19 2.46 9.88 -3.98
CA LEU A 19 3.62 10.01 -3.10
C LEU A 19 4.03 8.66 -2.48
N THR A 20 3.08 7.79 -2.14
CA THR A 20 3.36 6.48 -1.54
C THR A 20 4.01 5.49 -2.49
N LYS A 21 4.16 5.82 -3.78
CA LYS A 21 4.74 4.97 -4.82
C LYS A 21 4.11 3.57 -4.82
N PRO A 22 2.82 3.42 -5.19
CA PRO A 22 2.05 2.19 -5.03
C PRO A 22 2.69 0.96 -5.66
N ARG A 23 3.43 1.13 -6.77
CA ARG A 23 4.17 0.04 -7.41
C ARG A 23 5.26 -0.56 -6.52
N ILE A 24 5.94 0.26 -5.72
CA ILE A 24 6.98 -0.22 -4.78
C ILE A 24 6.32 -1.03 -3.65
N ILE A 25 5.23 -0.53 -3.10
CA ILE A 25 4.48 -1.20 -2.03
C ILE A 25 3.96 -2.56 -2.53
N GLU A 26 3.36 -2.61 -3.72
CA GLU A 26 2.89 -3.85 -4.34
C GLU A 26 4.02 -4.87 -4.51
N LEU A 27 5.17 -4.45 -5.06
CA LEU A 27 6.33 -5.33 -5.24
C LEU A 27 6.88 -5.83 -3.90
N LEU A 28 6.84 -5.02 -2.85
CA LEU A 28 7.22 -5.44 -1.51
C LEU A 28 6.23 -6.47 -0.94
N LEU A 29 4.93 -6.22 -1.05
CA LEU A 29 3.89 -7.11 -0.53
C LEU A 29 3.82 -8.45 -1.29
N VAL A 30 4.03 -8.44 -2.61
CA VAL A 30 4.03 -9.67 -3.41
C VAL A 30 5.18 -10.58 -3.02
N THR A 31 6.30 -10.05 -2.52
CA THR A 31 7.39 -10.87 -1.95
C THR A 31 7.08 -11.35 -0.53
N THR A 32 6.22 -10.64 0.20
CA THR A 32 5.84 -11.01 1.57
C THR A 32 4.97 -12.27 1.59
N LEU A 33 3.95 -12.38 0.73
CA LEU A 33 3.04 -13.53 0.76
C LEU A 33 3.74 -14.89 0.53
N PRO A 34 4.63 -15.06 -0.45
CA PRO A 34 5.41 -16.29 -0.62
C PRO A 34 6.25 -16.61 0.62
N THR A 35 6.85 -15.62 1.27
CA THR A 35 7.65 -15.87 2.49
C THR A 35 6.81 -16.40 3.65
N MET A 36 5.56 -15.95 3.78
CA MET A 36 4.64 -16.48 4.79
C MET A 36 4.27 -17.94 4.52
N VAL A 37 4.06 -18.30 3.25
CA VAL A 37 3.75 -19.68 2.85
C VAL A 37 4.92 -20.62 3.14
N VAL A 38 6.14 -20.19 2.82
CA VAL A 38 7.35 -20.97 3.11
C VAL A 38 7.55 -21.10 4.63
N ALA A 39 7.33 -20.04 5.40
CA ALA A 39 7.48 -20.05 6.85
C ALA A 39 6.48 -20.97 7.57
N GLU A 40 5.22 -20.98 7.13
CA GLU A 40 4.17 -21.83 7.67
C GLU A 40 4.18 -23.27 7.11
N GLN A 41 5.05 -23.56 6.13
CA GLN A 41 5.06 -24.84 5.38
C GLN A 41 3.67 -25.19 4.81
N GLY A 42 2.93 -24.17 4.38
CA GLY A 42 1.53 -24.29 4.01
C GLY A 42 0.90 -22.93 3.77
N LEU A 43 -0.41 -22.89 3.48
CA LEU A 43 -1.11 -21.62 3.32
C LEU A 43 -1.47 -21.03 4.69
N PRO A 44 -1.00 -19.82 5.03
CA PRO A 44 -1.42 -19.14 6.25
C PRO A 44 -2.93 -18.85 6.23
N SER A 45 -3.50 -18.58 7.40
CA SER A 45 -4.90 -18.15 7.46
C SER A 45 -5.13 -16.86 6.66
N LEU A 46 -6.26 -16.78 5.94
CA LEU A 46 -6.60 -15.60 5.13
C LEU A 46 -6.66 -14.31 5.96
N GLY A 47 -7.14 -14.41 7.20
CA GLY A 47 -7.18 -13.28 8.14
C GLY A 47 -5.78 -12.74 8.45
N LEU A 48 -4.80 -13.63 8.66
CA LEU A 48 -3.41 -13.22 8.89
C LEU A 48 -2.82 -12.57 7.64
N MET A 49 -3.00 -13.17 6.47
CA MET A 49 -2.52 -12.60 5.20
C MET A 49 -3.08 -11.19 4.98
N VAL A 50 -4.38 -10.99 5.18
CA VAL A 50 -5.02 -9.67 5.04
C VAL A 50 -4.48 -8.68 6.07
N ALA A 51 -4.36 -9.08 7.34
CA ALA A 51 -3.80 -8.23 8.39
C ALA A 51 -2.36 -7.80 8.07
N THR A 52 -1.53 -8.71 7.57
CA THR A 52 -0.16 -8.43 7.13
C THR A 52 -0.13 -7.51 5.92
N LEU A 53 -0.97 -7.73 4.91
CA LEU A 53 -1.03 -6.86 3.73
C LEU A 53 -1.46 -5.43 4.10
N VAL A 54 -2.45 -5.29 4.98
CA VAL A 54 -2.90 -3.97 5.47
C VAL A 54 -1.79 -3.30 6.28
N GLY A 55 -1.22 -3.99 7.26
CA GLY A 55 -0.13 -3.45 8.08
C GLY A 55 1.10 -3.08 7.25
N GLY A 56 1.48 -3.93 6.30
CA GLY A 56 2.60 -3.71 5.38
C GLY A 56 2.35 -2.53 4.42
N THR A 57 1.13 -2.40 3.90
CA THR A 57 0.74 -1.24 3.07
C THR A 57 0.84 0.07 3.85
N LEU A 58 0.35 0.09 5.10
CA LEU A 58 0.39 1.27 5.96
C LEU A 58 1.83 1.64 6.34
N ALA A 59 2.64 0.65 6.74
CA ALA A 59 4.04 0.85 7.08
C ALA A 59 4.86 1.35 5.88
N ALA A 60 4.71 0.71 4.72
CA ALA A 60 5.40 1.12 3.51
C ALA A 60 4.90 2.48 2.99
N GLY A 61 3.60 2.75 3.10
CA GLY A 61 3.03 4.06 2.76
C GLY A 61 3.64 5.19 3.59
N GLY A 62 3.77 4.99 4.91
CA GLY A 62 4.42 5.95 5.80
C GLY A 62 5.91 6.14 5.53
N ALA A 63 6.61 5.11 5.07
CA ALA A 63 8.04 5.18 4.74
C ALA A 63 8.35 5.89 3.40
N ASN A 64 7.37 5.95 2.49
CA ASN A 64 7.54 6.51 1.14
C ASN A 64 6.95 7.92 0.96
N ALA A 65 6.13 8.37 1.91
CA ALA A 65 5.47 9.68 1.92
C ALA A 65 6.39 10.82 2.38
#